data_AF-A0AAD7Q119-F1
#
_entry.id   AF-A0AAD7Q119-F1
#
_cell.length_a   1.000
_cell.length_b   1.000
_cell.length_c   1.000
_cell.angle_alpha   90.00
_cell.angle_beta   90.00
_cell.angle_gamma   90.00
#
_symmetry.space_group_name_H-M   'P 1'
#
loop_
_entity.id
_entity.type
_entity.pdbx_description
1 polymer ?
#
loop_
_entity_poly.entity_id
_entity_poly.type
_entity_poly.pdbx_seq_one_letter_code
_entity_poly.pdbx_strand_id
1 'polypeptide(L)'
;MGSCNGFICLALNGNNIFIWNPSTGDYKQYPDPRISLNTSDFVFNYGFGYDSTTDDYLIVLAVYNTDTTNLSLSIHVKFISLKTKSCGKIQGSINDFVIMMIMPKAGSFSNGALHWLIFGQNGQSEILAFDLAEKKIREVPLPDGVNDEPFECDVGVLGGCLCVTSWSPALEIWYALQKVVSFLQYLMVQKW
;
A
#
# COMPACT_ATOMS: atom_id res chain seq x y z
N MET A 1 -5.22 -2.06 6.83
CA MET A 1 -6.63 -1.88 6.41
C MET A 1 -6.64 -0.94 5.21
N GLY A 2 -7.33 -1.30 4.12
CA GLY A 2 -7.50 -0.44 2.94
C GLY A 2 -8.91 0.14 2.88
N SER A 3 -9.11 1.24 2.16
CA SER A 3 -10.44 1.83 1.96
C SER A 3 -10.60 2.38 0.54
N CYS A 4 -11.81 2.29 0.00
CA CYS A 4 -12.15 2.80 -1.33
C CYS A 4 -13.66 3.04 -1.41
N ASN A 5 -14.08 4.23 -1.86
CA ASN A 5 -15.50 4.60 -2.09
C ASN A 5 -16.42 4.30 -0.88
N GLY A 6 -15.93 4.51 0.35
CA GLY A 6 -16.68 4.24 1.58
C GLY A 6 -16.69 2.77 2.03
N PHE A 7 -16.17 1.84 1.23
CA PHE A 7 -15.94 0.45 1.65
C PHE A 7 -14.59 0.30 2.32
N ILE A 8 -14.53 -0.59 3.31
CA ILE A 8 -13.32 -0.92 4.06
C ILE A 8 -12.93 -2.36 3.74
N CYS A 9 -11.65 -2.58 3.39
CA CYS A 9 -11.06 -3.88 3.23
C CYS A 9 -10.18 -4.24 4.43
N LEU A 10 -10.57 -5.28 5.14
CA LEU A 10 -9.88 -5.83 6.31
C LEU A 10 -9.22 -7.15 5.91
N ALA A 11 -7.89 -7.22 6.02
CA ALA A 11 -7.14 -8.47 5.92
C ALA A 11 -6.75 -8.91 7.33
N LEU A 12 -7.42 -9.92 7.87
CA LEU A 12 -7.18 -10.44 9.22
C LEU A 12 -6.23 -11.63 9.15
N ASN A 13 -5.08 -11.52 9.82
CA ASN A 13 -4.07 -12.59 9.97
C ASN A 13 -3.66 -13.26 8.65
N GLY A 14 -3.69 -12.50 7.55
CA GLY A 14 -3.38 -12.96 6.21
C GLY A 14 -4.43 -13.87 5.56
N ASN A 15 -5.17 -14.67 6.32
CA ASN A 15 -5.99 -15.77 5.75
C ASN A 15 -7.38 -15.35 5.29
N ASN A 16 -7.95 -14.27 5.83
CA ASN A 16 -9.33 -13.89 5.49
C ASN A 16 -9.41 -12.41 5.11
N ILE A 17 -10.13 -12.15 4.03
CA ILE A 17 -10.43 -10.78 3.59
C ILE A 17 -11.92 -10.51 3.76
N PHE A 18 -12.22 -9.40 4.42
CA PHE A 18 -13.56 -8.89 4.59
C PHE A 18 -13.69 -7.53 3.91
N ILE A 19 -14.72 -7.39 3.09
CA ILE A 19 -15.16 -6.08 2.60
C ILE A 19 -16.36 -5.68 3.45
N TRP A 20 -16.24 -4.56 4.13
CA TRP A 20 -17.25 -4.02 5.03
C TRP A 20 -17.76 -2.68 4.49
N ASN A 21 -19.07 -2.49 4.51
CA ASN A 21 -19.74 -1.21 4.31
C ASN A 21 -20.15 -0.65 5.68
N PRO A 22 -19.40 0.32 6.24
CA PRO A 22 -19.73 0.91 7.54
C PRO A 22 -21.08 1.64 7.56
N SER A 23 -21.55 2.11 6.40
CA SER A 23 -22.79 2.90 6.29
C SER A 23 -24.04 2.03 6.39
N THR A 24 -23.97 0.77 5.95
CA THR A 24 -25.09 -0.19 6.04
C THR A 24 -24.87 -1.24 7.13
N GLY A 25 -23.64 -1.41 7.61
CA GLY A 25 -23.25 -2.47 8.52
C GLY A 25 -22.98 -3.81 7.81
N ASP A 26 -23.24 -3.91 6.51
CA ASP A 26 -23.05 -5.15 5.76
C ASP A 26 -21.58 -5.46 5.56
N TYR A 27 -21.22 -6.74 5.70
CA TYR A 27 -19.89 -7.23 5.38
C TYR A 27 -19.97 -8.50 4.55
N LYS A 28 -18.91 -8.75 3.78
CA LYS A 28 -18.76 -9.96 2.99
C LYS A 28 -17.35 -10.49 3.10
N GLN A 29 -17.25 -11.79 3.37
CA GLN A 29 -15.99 -12.51 3.37
C GLN A 29 -15.66 -12.98 1.96
N TYR A 30 -14.39 -12.88 1.59
CA TYR A 30 -13.84 -13.40 0.35
C TYR A 30 -12.80 -14.48 0.64
N PRO A 31 -12.64 -15.47 -0.27
CA PRO A 31 -11.60 -16.47 -0.16
C PRO A 31 -10.22 -15.83 -0.04
N ASP A 32 -9.31 -16.52 0.64
CA ASP A 32 -7.92 -16.08 0.77
C ASP A 32 -7.28 -15.94 -0.63
N PRO A 33 -6.87 -14.73 -1.03
CA PRO A 33 -6.23 -14.55 -2.32
C PRO A 33 -4.89 -15.29 -2.43
N ARG A 34 -4.32 -15.69 -1.29
CA ARG A 34 -3.05 -16.40 -1.22
C ARG A 34 -3.14 -17.86 -1.65
N ILE A 35 -4.35 -18.42 -1.80
CA ILE A 35 -4.54 -19.79 -2.32
C ILE A 35 -3.96 -19.95 -3.73
N SER A 36 -3.88 -18.87 -4.50
CA SER A 36 -3.28 -18.85 -5.84
C SER A 36 -1.77 -18.56 -5.85
N LEU A 37 -1.11 -18.54 -4.69
CA LEU A 37 0.33 -18.32 -4.56
C LEU A 37 1.11 -19.62 -4.68
N ASN A 38 2.31 -19.50 -5.27
CA ASN A 38 3.28 -20.58 -5.22
C ASN A 38 3.84 -20.70 -3.79
N THR A 39 4.44 -21.85 -3.46
CA THR A 39 5.06 -22.07 -2.15
C THR A 39 6.22 -21.12 -1.84
N SER A 40 6.87 -20.58 -2.88
CA SER A 40 7.96 -19.60 -2.78
C SER A 40 7.51 -18.14 -2.88
N ASP A 41 6.20 -17.89 -3.01
CA ASP A 41 5.63 -16.55 -3.09
C ASP A 41 5.30 -16.03 -1.68
N PHE A 42 5.76 -14.83 -1.36
CA PHE A 42 5.48 -14.14 -0.10
C PHE A 42 4.75 -12.82 -0.36
N VAL A 43 3.63 -12.61 0.35
CA VAL A 43 2.90 -11.35 0.31
C VAL A 43 3.56 -10.37 1.28
N PHE A 44 3.97 -9.21 0.78
CA PHE A 44 4.52 -8.14 1.62
C PHE A 44 3.61 -6.92 1.69
N ASN A 45 2.65 -6.79 0.76
CA ASN A 45 1.69 -5.70 0.75
C ASN A 45 0.38 -6.18 0.11
N TYR A 46 -0.73 -5.59 0.53
CA TYR A 46 -2.04 -5.79 -0.09
C TYR A 46 -2.72 -4.44 -0.31
N GLY A 47 -3.75 -4.38 -1.14
CA GLY A 47 -4.50 -3.16 -1.41
C GLY A 47 -5.91 -3.46 -1.88
N PHE A 48 -6.78 -2.47 -1.76
CA PHE A 48 -8.17 -2.55 -2.18
C PHE A 48 -8.56 -1.26 -2.89
N GLY A 49 -9.04 -1.38 -4.12
CA GLY A 49 -9.33 -0.21 -4.96
C GLY A 49 -10.37 -0.51 -6.02
N TYR A 50 -10.91 0.55 -6.60
CA TYR A 50 -11.91 0.49 -7.65
C TYR A 50 -11.27 0.73 -9.01
N ASP A 51 -11.45 -0.22 -9.92
CA ASP A 51 -11.10 -0.12 -11.33
C ASP A 51 -12.30 0.39 -12.11
N SER A 52 -12.26 1.68 -12.47
CA SER A 52 -13.34 2.33 -13.22
C SER A 52 -13.48 1.83 -14.65
N THR A 53 -12.45 1.19 -15.23
CA THR A 53 -12.50 0.71 -16.61
C THR A 53 -13.29 -0.59 -16.76
N THR A 54 -13.27 -1.41 -15.71
CA THR A 54 -13.98 -2.69 -15.66
C THR A 54 -15.22 -2.64 -14.77
N ASP A 55 -15.45 -1.50 -14.09
CA ASP A 55 -16.51 -1.31 -13.12
C ASP A 55 -16.48 -2.43 -12.07
N ASP A 56 -15.31 -2.56 -11.43
CA ASP A 56 -15.02 -3.63 -10.49
C ASP A 56 -14.15 -3.15 -9.33
N TYR A 57 -14.34 -3.77 -8.18
CA TYR A 57 -13.42 -3.62 -7.07
C TYR A 57 -12.38 -4.74 -7.13
N LEU A 58 -11.13 -4.38 -6.93
CA LEU A 58 -10.03 -5.32 -6.91
C LEU A 58 -9.38 -5.38 -5.53
N ILE A 59 -9.09 -6.60 -5.09
CA ILE A 59 -8.12 -6.86 -4.03
C ILE A 59 -6.80 -7.15 -4.72
N VAL A 60 -5.76 -6.41 -4.37
CA VAL A 60 -4.44 -6.53 -4.99
C VAL A 60 -3.44 -7.02 -3.95
N LEU A 61 -2.58 -7.94 -4.34
CA LEU A 61 -1.47 -8.47 -3.56
C LEU A 61 -0.16 -8.11 -4.26
N ALA A 62 0.74 -7.44 -3.56
CA ALA A 62 2.13 -7.35 -3.96
C ALA A 62 2.89 -8.53 -3.34
N VAL A 63 3.53 -9.30 -4.21
CA VAL A 63 4.14 -10.58 -3.92
C VAL A 63 5.60 -10.53 -4.36
N TYR A 64 6.49 -11.13 -3.60
CA TYR A 64 7.86 -11.40 -4.03
C TYR A 64 8.15 -12.89 -3.99
N ASN A 65 9.09 -13.32 -4.83
CA ASN A 65 9.52 -14.71 -4.87
C ASN A 65 10.97 -14.85 -4.37
N THR A 66 11.23 -15.87 -3.56
CA THR A 66 12.54 -16.13 -2.93
C THR A 66 13.42 -17.15 -3.66
N ASP A 67 12.95 -17.76 -4.75
CA ASP A 67 13.70 -18.81 -5.48
C ASP A 67 14.88 -18.27 -6.29
N THR A 68 15.11 -16.96 -6.31
CA THR A 68 16.28 -16.39 -6.98
C THR A 68 17.52 -16.54 -6.11
N THR A 69 18.48 -17.31 -6.59
CA THR A 69 19.85 -17.43 -6.07
C THR A 69 20.65 -16.12 -6.04
N ASN A 70 20.02 -15.00 -6.44
CA ASN A 70 20.56 -13.65 -6.41
C ASN A 70 19.81 -12.81 -5.36
N LEU A 71 20.52 -11.86 -4.76
CA LEU A 71 20.02 -10.84 -3.81
C LEU A 71 18.94 -9.90 -4.41
N SER A 72 18.48 -10.14 -5.64
CA SER A 72 17.46 -9.37 -6.34
C SER A 72 16.07 -9.97 -6.06
N LEU A 73 15.25 -9.27 -5.29
CA LEU A 73 13.85 -9.65 -5.06
C LEU A 73 13.01 -9.25 -6.28
N SER A 74 12.32 -10.21 -6.89
CA SER A 74 11.36 -9.91 -7.98
C SER A 74 9.96 -9.69 -7.42
N ILE A 75 9.47 -8.45 -7.51
CA ILE A 75 8.10 -8.10 -7.10
C ILE A 75 7.14 -8.31 -8.26
N HIS A 76 6.02 -8.98 -8.03
CA HIS A 76 4.91 -9.10 -8.97
C HIS A 76 3.57 -8.91 -8.27
N VAL A 77 2.54 -8.57 -9.04
CA VAL A 77 1.23 -8.19 -8.51
C VAL A 77 0.18 -9.22 -8.93
N LYS A 78 -0.56 -9.73 -7.96
CA LYS A 78 -1.76 -10.56 -8.20
C LYS A 78 -2.99 -9.78 -7.77
N PHE A 79 -4.12 -10.04 -8.41
CA PHE A 79 -5.36 -9.38 -8.03
C PHE A 79 -6.54 -10.32 -8.12
N ILE A 80 -7.54 -10.08 -7.27
CA ILE A 80 -8.84 -10.73 -7.29
C ILE A 80 -9.88 -9.70 -7.71
N SER A 81 -10.63 -10.06 -8.75
CA SER A 81 -11.84 -9.36 -9.15
C SER A 81 -12.99 -9.75 -8.23
N LEU A 82 -13.68 -8.74 -7.68
CA LEU A 82 -14.82 -8.95 -6.79
C LEU A 82 -16.11 -9.23 -7.57
N LYS A 83 -16.20 -8.72 -8.81
CA LYS A 83 -17.32 -8.93 -9.75
C LYS A 83 -17.32 -10.34 -10.34
N THR A 84 -16.20 -10.80 -10.90
CA THR A 84 -16.08 -12.12 -11.54
C THR A 84 -15.60 -13.21 -10.58
N LYS A 85 -15.13 -12.85 -9.38
CA LYS A 85 -14.56 -13.78 -8.38
C LYS A 85 -13.38 -14.59 -8.92
N SER A 86 -12.69 -14.06 -9.93
CA SER A 86 -11.53 -14.70 -10.54
C SER A 86 -10.23 -14.03 -10.11
N CYS A 87 -9.15 -14.82 -10.05
CA CYS A 87 -7.80 -14.30 -9.83
C CYS A 87 -7.13 -14.03 -11.17
N GLY A 88 -6.49 -12.87 -11.30
CA GLY A 88 -5.60 -12.51 -12.38
C GLY A 88 -4.16 -12.32 -11.86
N LYS A 89 -3.18 -12.60 -12.71
CA LYS A 89 -1.76 -12.36 -12.42
C LYS A 89 -1.21 -11.38 -13.42
N ILE A 90 -0.56 -10.33 -12.94
CA ILE A 90 0.28 -9.46 -13.78
C ILE A 90 1.70 -9.58 -13.28
N GLN A 91 2.58 -9.95 -14.19
CA GLN A 91 4.01 -9.96 -13.91
C GLN A 91 4.56 -8.58 -14.24
N GLY A 92 4.66 -7.71 -13.23
CA GLY A 92 5.66 -6.66 -13.22
C GLY A 92 6.96 -7.27 -12.70
N SER A 93 8.10 -6.72 -13.08
CA SER A 93 9.36 -6.93 -12.36
C SER A 93 9.86 -5.57 -11.99
N ILE A 94 10.13 -5.39 -10.71
CA ILE A 94 10.89 -4.26 -10.21
C ILE A 94 12.12 -4.87 -9.59
N ASN A 95 13.27 -4.37 -10.01
CA ASN A 95 14.57 -4.84 -9.54
C ASN A 95 15.02 -3.92 -8.39
N ASP A 96 15.89 -4.44 -7.51
CA ASP A 96 16.69 -3.64 -6.56
C ASP A 96 16.00 -3.05 -5.31
N PHE A 97 14.95 -3.72 -4.80
CA PHE A 97 14.32 -3.34 -3.52
C PHE A 97 14.64 -4.30 -2.37
N VAL A 98 14.56 -3.79 -1.14
CA VAL A 98 14.60 -4.57 0.11
C VAL A 98 13.20 -4.61 0.71
N ILE A 99 12.74 -5.81 1.01
CA ILE A 99 11.52 -5.98 1.79
C ILE A 99 11.91 -6.04 3.25
N MET A 100 11.79 -4.90 3.94
CA MET A 100 12.11 -4.76 5.36
C MET A 100 10.89 -5.04 6.27
N MET A 101 9.69 -5.18 5.73
CA MET A 101 8.47 -5.26 6.54
C MET A 101 8.22 -6.67 7.07
N ILE A 102 8.13 -6.78 8.40
CA ILE A 102 7.79 -8.03 9.11
C ILE A 102 6.31 -8.40 8.89
N MET A 103 5.44 -7.43 8.59
CA MET A 103 4.00 -7.62 8.43
C MET A 103 3.47 -6.89 7.19
N PRO A 104 2.55 -7.48 6.42
CA PRO A 104 2.00 -6.83 5.23
C PRO A 104 1.22 -5.55 5.55
N LYS A 105 1.53 -4.46 4.85
CA LYS A 105 0.77 -3.20 4.94
C LYS A 105 -0.34 -3.13 3.88
N ALA A 106 -1.38 -2.37 4.22
CA ALA A 106 -2.42 -2.02 3.28
C ALA A 106 -2.00 -0.81 2.44
N GLY A 107 -2.20 -0.89 1.14
CA GLY A 107 -1.98 0.19 0.21
C GLY A 107 -3.10 1.22 0.25
N SER A 108 -2.71 2.45 -0.03
CA SER A 108 -3.60 3.60 -0.10
C SER A 108 -4.13 3.79 -1.51
N PHE A 109 -5.45 3.75 -1.68
CA PHE A 109 -6.11 3.96 -2.97
C PHE A 109 -6.35 5.45 -3.22
N SER A 110 -5.75 5.98 -4.28
CA SER A 110 -5.95 7.36 -4.74
C SER A 110 -5.81 7.41 -6.26
N ASN A 111 -6.64 8.21 -6.93
CA ASN A 111 -6.55 8.47 -8.37
C ASN A 111 -6.41 7.20 -9.25
N GLY A 112 -7.20 6.17 -8.94
CA GLY A 112 -7.21 4.93 -9.73
C GLY A 112 -6.02 4.00 -9.49
N ALA A 113 -5.13 4.33 -8.56
CA ALA A 113 -3.95 3.54 -8.25
C ALA A 113 -3.85 3.19 -6.75
N LEU A 114 -3.19 2.07 -6.47
CA LEU A 114 -2.81 1.66 -5.13
C LEU A 114 -1.37 2.05 -4.87
N HIS A 115 -1.12 2.66 -3.71
CA HIS A 115 0.18 3.19 -3.35
C HIS A 115 0.72 2.49 -2.09
N TRP A 116 1.97 2.06 -2.14
CA TRP A 116 2.70 1.47 -1.02
C TRP A 116 4.05 2.16 -0.85
N LEU A 117 4.51 2.32 0.38
CA LEU A 117 5.89 2.68 0.63
C LEU A 117 6.77 1.44 0.51
N ILE A 118 7.85 1.53 -0.26
CA ILE A 118 8.86 0.50 -0.43
C ILE A 118 10.24 1.06 -0.10
N PHE A 119 11.17 0.20 0.32
CA PHE A 119 12.52 0.59 0.72
C PHE A 119 13.53 0.00 -0.26
N GLY A 120 14.33 0.85 -0.90
CA GLY A 120 15.35 0.46 -1.86
C GLY A 120 16.60 -0.13 -1.19
N GLN A 121 17.40 -0.89 -1.94
CA GLN A 121 18.71 -1.38 -1.47
C GLN A 121 19.72 -0.28 -1.20
N ASN A 122 19.53 0.87 -1.84
CA ASN A 122 20.31 2.09 -1.64
C ASN A 122 19.99 2.82 -0.32
N GLY A 123 19.03 2.31 0.48
CA GLY A 123 18.57 2.93 1.72
C GLY A 123 17.54 4.05 1.52
N GLN A 124 17.14 4.32 0.27
CA GLN A 124 16.14 5.34 -0.03
C GLN A 124 14.75 4.71 -0.12
N SER A 125 13.75 5.40 0.42
CA SER A 125 12.36 4.98 0.29
C SER A 125 11.71 5.56 -0.96
N GLU A 126 10.81 4.78 -1.55
CA GLU A 126 10.04 5.18 -2.73
C GLU A 126 8.56 4.78 -2.57
N ILE A 127 7.69 5.44 -3.33
CA ILE A 127 6.28 5.04 -3.41
C ILE A 127 6.10 4.17 -4.63
N LEU A 128 5.65 2.94 -4.41
CA LEU A 128 5.18 2.05 -5.46
C LEU A 128 3.72 2.35 -5.76
N ALA A 129 3.40 2.68 -7.01
CA ALA A 129 2.03 2.84 -7.47
C ALA A 129 1.65 1.72 -8.45
N PHE A 130 0.55 1.03 -8.19
CA PHE A 130 -0.07 0.10 -9.13
C PHE A 130 -1.35 0.70 -9.69
N ASP A 131 -1.32 1.00 -10.98
CA ASP A 131 -2.46 1.50 -11.73
C ASP A 131 -3.46 0.37 -11.97
N LEU A 132 -4.69 0.53 -11.46
CA LEU A 132 -5.72 -0.48 -11.58
C LEU A 132 -6.32 -0.53 -12.98
N ALA A 133 -6.31 0.53 -13.76
CA ALA A 133 -6.85 0.53 -15.13
C ALA A 133 -5.84 -0.10 -16.10
N GLU A 134 -4.60 0.39 -16.09
CA GLU A 134 -3.54 -0.05 -16.98
C GLU A 134 -2.89 -1.36 -16.55
N LYS A 135 -3.12 -1.80 -15.30
CA LYS A 135 -2.49 -3.00 -14.73
C LYS A 135 -0.97 -2.90 -14.73
N LYS A 136 -0.43 -1.70 -14.48
CA LYS A 136 1.02 -1.43 -14.50
C LYS A 136 1.50 -0.92 -13.16
N ILE A 137 2.75 -1.26 -12.87
CA ILE A 137 3.46 -0.69 -11.73
C ILE A 137 4.28 0.49 -12.23
N ARG A 138 4.36 1.55 -11.41
CA ARG A 138 5.26 2.69 -11.60
C ARG A 138 5.85 3.10 -10.26
N GLU A 139 7.05 3.63 -10.31
CA GLU A 139 7.72 4.25 -9.16
C GLU A 139 7.33 5.72 -9.08
N VAL A 140 7.13 6.20 -7.87
CA VAL A 140 6.81 7.59 -7.55
C VAL A 140 7.83 8.05 -6.51
N PRO A 141 8.61 9.11 -6.80
CA PRO A 141 9.60 9.60 -5.86
C PRO A 141 8.92 10.16 -4.61
N LEU A 142 9.61 10.06 -3.48
CA LEU A 142 9.16 10.73 -2.27
C LEU A 142 9.26 12.26 -2.42
N PRO A 143 8.37 13.02 -1.74
CA PRO A 143 8.54 14.46 -1.64
C PRO A 143 9.87 14.85 -1.00
N ASP A 144 10.46 15.96 -1.46
CA ASP A 144 11.68 16.50 -0.88
C ASP A 144 11.53 16.78 0.62
N GLY A 145 12.56 16.46 1.40
CA GLY A 145 12.61 16.76 2.84
C GLY A 145 11.87 15.76 3.74
N VAL A 146 11.35 14.66 3.20
CA VAL A 146 10.87 13.52 4.00
C VAL A 146 12.08 12.81 4.60
N ASN A 147 12.13 12.67 5.93
CA ASN A 147 13.05 11.76 6.58
C ASN A 147 12.55 10.33 6.34
N ASP A 148 13.27 9.56 5.53
CA ASP A 148 12.85 8.28 5.01
C ASP A 148 13.46 7.09 5.77
N GLU A 149 13.87 7.33 7.02
CA GLU A 149 14.30 6.27 7.94
C GLU A 149 13.26 5.14 7.97
N PRO A 150 13.71 3.86 7.84
CA PRO A 150 12.83 2.72 7.82
C PRO A 150 11.88 2.70 9.01
N PHE A 151 10.63 2.30 8.76
CA PHE A 151 9.57 2.15 9.78
C PHE A 151 8.99 3.45 10.36
N GLU A 152 9.52 4.62 10.02
CA GLU A 152 9.00 5.91 10.49
C GLU A 152 7.99 6.53 9.50
N CYS A 153 7.86 6.00 8.28
CA CYS A 153 6.96 6.55 7.26
C CYS A 153 5.77 5.64 6.90
N ASP A 154 4.67 6.28 6.52
CA ASP A 154 3.49 5.62 5.94
C ASP A 154 2.87 6.48 4.82
N VAL A 155 2.18 5.81 3.89
CA VAL A 155 1.49 6.46 2.77
C VAL A 155 -0.01 6.37 3.00
N GLY A 156 -0.67 7.52 2.98
CA GLY A 156 -2.09 7.69 3.26
C GLY A 156 -2.82 8.51 2.20
N VAL A 157 -4.13 8.72 2.42
CA VAL A 157 -4.93 9.65 1.64
C VAL A 157 -5.64 10.61 2.58
N LEU A 158 -5.45 11.91 2.36
CA LEU A 158 -6.10 12.99 3.11
C LEU A 158 -6.77 13.95 2.12
N GLY A 159 -8.09 14.14 2.27
CA GLY A 159 -8.85 15.04 1.38
C GLY A 159 -8.76 14.66 -0.10
N GLY A 160 -8.67 13.37 -0.41
CA GLY A 160 -8.48 12.84 -1.77
C GLY A 160 -7.05 12.94 -2.31
N CYS A 161 -6.13 13.54 -1.57
CA CYS A 161 -4.73 13.70 -1.98
C CYS A 161 -3.88 12.60 -1.33
N LEU A 162 -2.92 12.05 -2.08
CA LEU A 162 -1.92 11.15 -1.53
C LEU A 162 -1.02 11.94 -0.57
N CYS A 163 -0.75 11.38 0.61
CA CYS A 163 0.13 11.99 1.59
C CYS A 163 1.14 10.99 2.14
N VAL A 164 2.26 11.52 2.59
CA VAL A 164 3.27 10.77 3.35
C VAL A 164 3.26 11.32 4.77
N THR A 165 3.13 10.43 5.73
CA THR A 165 3.29 10.75 7.14
C THR A 165 4.60 10.19 7.64
N SER A 166 5.40 11.03 8.28
CA SER A 166 6.62 10.62 8.98
C SER A 166 6.42 10.79 10.48
N TRP A 167 6.83 9.81 11.25
CA TRP A 167 6.91 9.86 12.71
C TRP A 167 8.36 10.05 13.11
N SER A 168 8.73 11.27 13.52
CA SER A 168 10.03 11.53 14.11
C SER A 168 9.92 11.59 15.63
N PRO A 169 10.75 10.85 16.39
CA PRO A 169 10.87 11.03 17.83
C PRO A 169 11.59 12.33 18.25
N ALA A 170 12.08 13.15 17.32
CA ALA A 170 12.84 14.37 17.62
C ALA A 170 11.93 15.53 18.09
N LEU A 171 11.91 15.72 19.41
CA LEU A 171 11.32 16.87 20.10
C LEU A 171 12.30 18.04 20.10
N GLU A 172 12.17 19.02 19.20
CA GLU A 172 12.80 20.34 19.39
C GLU A 172 11.74 21.40 19.74
N ILE A 173 11.77 21.85 21.01
CA ILE A 173 10.92 22.92 21.53
C ILE A 173 11.68 24.24 21.38
N TRP A 174 11.19 25.15 20.52
CA TRP A 174 11.63 26.54 20.49
C TRP A 174 10.53 27.46 21.05
N TYR A 175 10.84 28.24 22.10
CA TYR A 175 9.96 29.25 22.68
C TYR A 175 10.15 30.60 22.00
N ALA A 176 9.10 31.08 21.31
CA ALA A 176 8.73 32.50 21.29
C ALA A 176 7.23 32.64 20.96
N LEU A 177 6.43 32.83 22.00
CA LEU A 177 5.09 33.44 22.04
C LEU A 177 3.97 32.81 21.18
N GLN A 178 3.43 31.67 21.61
CA GLN A 178 2.09 31.47 22.21
C GLN A 178 1.74 29.97 22.12
N LYS A 179 1.69 29.31 23.29
CA LYS A 179 1.43 27.88 23.44
C LYS A 179 -0.06 27.55 23.27
N VAL A 180 -0.36 26.68 22.32
CA VAL A 180 -1.38 25.63 22.49
C VAL A 180 -0.70 24.31 22.10
N VAL A 181 -0.83 23.31 22.97
CA VAL A 181 -0.19 21.99 22.87
C VAL A 181 -0.75 21.21 21.68
N SER A 182 0.10 20.70 20.79
CA SER A 182 -0.31 19.65 19.84
C SER A 182 0.89 18.79 19.42
N PHE A 183 0.72 17.47 19.52
CA PHE A 183 1.58 16.45 18.91
C PHE A 183 1.80 16.79 17.43
N LEU A 184 3.04 17.00 17.00
CA LEU A 184 3.34 17.33 15.60
C LEU A 184 3.45 16.03 14.78
N GLN A 185 2.37 15.69 14.08
CA GLN A 185 2.39 14.79 12.93
C GLN A 185 2.67 15.66 11.70
N TYR A 186 3.82 15.49 11.04
CA TYR A 186 4.07 16.19 9.78
C TYR A 186 3.30 15.47 8.67
N LEU A 187 2.24 16.13 8.18
CA LEU A 187 1.47 15.71 7.01
C LEU A 187 1.98 16.48 5.81
N MET A 188 2.80 15.82 4.98
CA MET A 188 3.14 16.35 3.66
C MET A 188 2.03 15.93 2.70
N VAL A 189 1.17 16.88 2.33
CA VAL A 189 0.06 16.65 1.39
C VAL A 189 0.51 17.15 0.02
N GLN A 190 0.56 16.26 -0.96
CA GLN A 190 0.82 16.62 -2.36
C GLN A 190 -0.36 16.19 -3.22
N LYS A 191 -0.72 17.00 -4.21
CA LYS A 191 -1.70 16.65 -5.24
C LYS A 191 -0.95 16.04 -6.42
N TRP A 192 -1.26 14.78 -6.75
CA TRP A 192 -0.72 14.07 -7.89
C TRP A 192 -1.82 13.76 -8.90
#